data_AF-A0A2D7HGK6-F1
#
_entry.id   AF-A0A2D7HGK6-F1
#
_cell.length_a   1.000
_cell.length_b   1.000
_cell.length_c   1.000
_cell.angle_alpha   90.00
_cell.angle_beta   90.00
_cell.angle_gamma   90.00
#
_symmetry.space_group_name_H-M   'P 1'
#
loop_
_entity.id
_entity.type
_entity.pdbx_description
1 polymer ?
#
loop_
_entity_poly.entity_id
_entity_poly.type
_entity_poly.pdbx_seq_one_letter_code
_entity_poly.pdbx_strand_id
1 'polypeptide(L)'
;MLTKAASTLARQRDQRMNRLQQARLGMVAATMLLCQNAYADFVTTPTGLDPGDQYRLVFITSDPRTAQSASIEDYNTFVDGFGDNAIASDWKAIASTPTVDAIDNTGTTAQATSVPIYNLKDQLVASTYSDLWSTASADLTFAVRYDETGESATGVMWTGTESGGTASIAPLGNTDPENDNPNATIALGYEKDKQWIQFVDNVANNASFQFYGISSVLTVAGGNAVVPEPSSAIGMVLLCGFGFAGNRRRRQKPVAA
;
A
#
# COMPACT_ATOMS: atom_id res chain seq x y z
N MET A 1 33.77 65.95 -18.40
CA MET A 1 32.62 65.22 -18.97
C MET A 1 32.75 63.68 -18.93
N LEU A 2 33.96 63.11 -18.81
CA LEU A 2 34.18 61.65 -18.81
C LEU A 2 33.71 60.90 -17.55
N THR A 3 33.58 61.57 -16.40
CA THR A 3 33.25 60.92 -15.11
C THR A 3 31.77 60.54 -14.96
N LYS A 4 30.87 61.28 -15.64
CA LYS A 4 29.42 61.04 -15.52
C LYS A 4 28.98 59.82 -16.35
N ALA A 5 29.59 59.61 -17.52
CA ALA A 5 29.28 58.48 -18.42
C ALA A 5 29.66 57.12 -17.82
N ALA A 6 30.80 57.01 -17.13
CA ALA A 6 31.22 55.78 -16.47
C ALA A 6 30.28 55.36 -15.33
N SER A 7 29.75 56.34 -14.58
CA SER A 7 28.80 56.07 -13.48
C SER A 7 27.45 55.55 -13.97
N THR A 8 27.01 55.99 -15.14
CA THR A 8 25.74 55.55 -15.75
C THR A 8 25.85 54.13 -16.30
N LEU A 9 26.98 53.79 -16.92
CA LEU A 9 27.23 52.44 -17.45
C LEU A 9 27.36 51.40 -16.32
N ALA A 10 27.97 51.75 -15.19
CA ALA A 10 28.05 50.87 -14.03
C ALA A 10 26.64 50.57 -13.46
N ARG A 11 25.80 51.60 -13.29
CA ARG A 11 24.41 51.42 -12.81
C ARG A 11 23.55 50.59 -13.78
N GLN A 12 23.71 50.77 -15.09
CA GLN A 12 23.03 49.95 -16.09
C GLN A 12 23.47 48.49 -16.05
N ARG A 13 24.77 48.22 -15.82
CA ARG A 13 25.31 46.86 -15.72
C ARG A 13 24.76 46.14 -14.49
N ASP A 14 24.71 46.81 -13.35
CA ASP A 14 24.20 46.23 -12.10
C ASP A 14 22.68 45.97 -12.17
N GLN A 15 21.91 46.88 -12.77
CA GLN A 15 20.48 46.66 -13.01
C GLN A 15 20.23 45.48 -13.96
N ARG A 16 21.10 45.29 -14.97
CA ARG A 16 21.00 44.17 -15.91
C ARG A 16 21.36 42.84 -15.24
N MET A 17 22.37 42.81 -14.36
CA MET A 17 22.73 41.61 -13.61
C MET A 17 21.66 41.21 -12.58
N ASN A 18 21.01 42.18 -11.93
CA ASN A 18 19.95 41.90 -10.96
C ASN A 18 18.68 41.34 -11.62
N ARG A 19 18.33 41.82 -12.83
CA ARG A 19 17.23 41.27 -13.64
C ARG A 19 17.52 39.85 -14.14
N LEU A 20 18.77 39.52 -14.44
CA LEU A 20 19.18 38.17 -14.84
C LEU A 20 19.20 37.19 -13.65
N GLN A 21 19.56 37.64 -12.45
CA GLN A 21 19.45 36.83 -11.22
C GLN A 21 17.99 36.58 -10.82
N GLN A 22 17.12 37.59 -10.91
CA GLN A 22 15.68 37.41 -10.66
C GLN A 22 15.00 36.50 -11.72
N ALA A 23 15.42 36.57 -12.98
CA ALA A 23 14.94 35.67 -14.03
C ALA A 23 15.41 34.20 -13.82
N ARG A 24 16.63 33.99 -13.30
CA ARG A 24 17.13 32.64 -12.96
C ARG A 24 16.48 32.06 -11.72
N LEU A 25 16.17 32.88 -10.72
CA LEU A 25 15.48 32.44 -9.51
C LEU A 25 14.01 32.04 -9.79
N GLY A 26 13.36 32.73 -10.74
CA GLY A 26 12.01 32.36 -11.20
C GLY A 26 11.96 31.08 -12.05
N MET A 27 13.05 30.72 -12.76
CA MET A 27 13.09 29.53 -13.62
C MET A 27 13.35 28.23 -12.84
N VAL A 28 14.00 28.30 -11.67
CA VAL A 28 14.18 27.15 -10.77
C VAL A 28 12.88 26.83 -9.99
N ALA A 29 12.01 27.82 -9.79
CA ALA A 29 10.72 27.64 -9.10
C ALA A 29 9.63 26.96 -9.95
N ALA A 30 9.83 26.80 -11.27
CA ALA A 30 8.82 26.28 -12.19
C ALA A 30 9.02 24.82 -12.62
N THR A 31 10.03 24.11 -12.09
CA THR A 31 10.30 22.69 -12.39
C THR A 31 10.32 21.77 -11.17
N MET A 32 9.87 22.24 -10.00
CA MET A 32 9.30 21.33 -8.99
C MET A 32 7.84 21.05 -9.38
N LEU A 33 7.69 20.39 -10.54
CA LEU A 33 6.48 19.65 -10.86
C LEU A 33 6.33 18.64 -9.73
N LEU A 34 5.38 18.89 -8.82
CA LEU A 34 4.92 17.90 -7.87
C LEU A 34 4.47 16.70 -8.70
N CYS A 35 5.34 15.70 -8.88
CA CYS A 35 4.89 14.34 -9.11
C CYS A 35 4.18 13.94 -7.81
N GLN A 36 2.91 14.32 -7.70
CA GLN A 36 2.02 13.62 -6.80
C GLN A 36 1.87 12.26 -7.46
N ASN A 37 2.62 11.27 -6.96
CA ASN A 37 2.30 9.89 -7.26
C ASN A 37 0.86 9.70 -6.80
N ALA A 38 -0.05 9.52 -7.75
CA ALA A 38 -1.37 9.01 -7.43
C ALA A 38 -1.15 7.56 -7.02
N TYR A 39 -0.96 7.31 -5.72
CA TYR A 39 -1.06 5.96 -5.20
C TYR A 39 -2.46 5.45 -5.52
N ALA A 40 -2.58 4.30 -6.15
CA ALA A 40 -3.88 3.68 -6.30
C ALA A 40 -4.49 3.47 -4.91
N ASP A 41 -5.79 3.73 -4.78
CA ASP A 41 -6.52 3.48 -3.53
C ASP A 41 -6.39 1.99 -3.16
N PHE A 42 -5.89 1.68 -1.97
CA PHE A 42 -5.65 0.33 -1.49
C PHE A 42 -6.43 0.07 -0.22
N VAL A 43 -6.93 -1.16 -0.08
CA VAL A 43 -7.90 -1.52 0.95
C VAL A 43 -7.20 -2.33 2.03
N THR A 44 -7.15 -1.76 3.24
CA THR A 44 -6.60 -2.42 4.44
C THR A 44 -7.69 -2.99 5.35
N THR A 45 -8.95 -2.65 5.10
CA THR A 45 -10.12 -3.28 5.74
C THR A 45 -11.07 -3.74 4.64
N PRO A 46 -11.12 -5.06 4.35
CA PRO A 46 -11.98 -5.61 3.30
C PRO A 46 -13.45 -5.21 3.47
N THR A 47 -14.14 -4.98 2.36
CA THR A 47 -15.56 -4.63 2.40
C THR A 47 -16.42 -5.86 2.67
N GLY A 48 -17.54 -5.67 3.36
CA GLY A 48 -18.46 -6.76 3.71
C GLY A 48 -18.06 -7.57 4.94
N LEU A 49 -16.98 -7.19 5.63
CA LEU A 49 -16.70 -7.66 6.99
C LEU A 49 -17.39 -6.76 8.02
N ASP A 50 -17.99 -7.37 9.03
CA ASP A 50 -18.64 -6.68 10.13
C ASP A 50 -17.62 -6.30 11.22
N PRO A 51 -17.90 -5.27 12.03
CA PRO A 51 -17.17 -4.98 13.26
C PRO A 51 -16.87 -6.23 14.12
N GLY A 52 -15.60 -6.48 14.41
CA GLY A 52 -15.15 -7.64 15.18
C GLY A 52 -14.77 -8.87 14.32
N ASP A 53 -15.07 -8.87 13.02
CA ASP A 53 -14.60 -9.91 12.12
C ASP A 53 -13.07 -9.88 12.01
N GLN A 54 -12.50 -11.07 11.87
CA GLN A 54 -11.06 -11.26 11.74
C GLN A 54 -10.67 -11.60 10.32
N TYR A 55 -9.52 -11.11 9.88
CA TYR A 55 -8.99 -11.33 8.53
C TYR A 55 -7.47 -11.18 8.52
N ARG A 56 -6.84 -11.53 7.40
CA ARG A 56 -5.45 -11.20 7.10
C ARG A 56 -5.33 -10.51 5.76
N LEU A 57 -4.26 -9.76 5.58
CA LEU A 57 -3.89 -9.16 4.31
C LEU A 57 -2.65 -9.83 3.73
N VAL A 58 -2.57 -9.88 2.40
CA VAL A 58 -1.39 -10.34 1.66
C VAL A 58 -1.01 -9.37 0.55
N PHE A 59 0.29 -9.26 0.28
CA PHE A 59 0.84 -8.42 -0.78
C PHE A 59 2.16 -8.99 -1.31
N ILE A 60 2.72 -8.36 -2.35
CA ILE A 60 4.05 -8.61 -2.90
C ILE A 60 4.94 -7.40 -2.61
N THR A 61 6.13 -7.56 -2.03
CA THR A 61 7.03 -6.42 -1.81
C THR A 61 7.37 -5.69 -3.12
N SER A 62 7.26 -4.37 -3.14
CA SER A 62 7.61 -3.56 -4.31
C SER A 62 9.09 -3.74 -4.70
N ASP A 63 9.98 -3.78 -3.71
CA ASP A 63 11.41 -4.02 -3.95
C ASP A 63 11.80 -5.49 -3.79
N PRO A 64 12.82 -5.94 -4.56
CA PRO A 64 13.34 -7.29 -4.48
C PRO A 64 14.53 -7.44 -3.52
N ARG A 65 14.81 -8.69 -3.15
CA ARG A 65 15.93 -9.09 -2.28
C ARG A 65 16.51 -10.45 -2.71
N THR A 66 17.75 -10.74 -2.34
CA THR A 66 18.38 -12.06 -2.52
C THR A 66 17.94 -13.11 -1.48
N ALA A 67 18.02 -14.39 -1.84
CA ALA A 67 17.62 -15.54 -1.03
C ALA A 67 18.79 -16.25 -0.32
N GLN A 68 19.82 -15.50 0.10
CA GLN A 68 21.06 -16.07 0.65
C GLN A 68 21.04 -16.36 2.16
N SER A 69 20.08 -15.81 2.91
CA SER A 69 20.03 -15.99 4.37
C SER A 69 19.31 -17.28 4.74
N ALA A 70 19.89 -18.07 5.64
CA ALA A 70 19.22 -19.22 6.23
C ALA A 70 18.27 -18.84 7.39
N SER A 71 18.27 -17.57 7.82
CA SER A 71 17.41 -17.06 8.87
C SER A 71 16.09 -16.59 8.27
N ILE A 72 14.97 -17.18 8.69
CA ILE A 72 13.64 -16.71 8.28
C ILE A 72 13.38 -15.27 8.71
N GLU A 73 14.01 -14.86 9.82
CA GLU A 73 13.74 -13.56 10.42
C GLU A 73 14.33 -12.39 9.64
N ASP A 74 15.36 -12.66 8.84
CA ASP A 74 15.86 -11.67 7.91
C ASP A 74 14.77 -11.33 6.88
N TYR A 75 14.03 -12.33 6.38
CA TYR A 75 12.97 -12.15 5.39
C TYR A 75 11.73 -11.53 6.01
N ASN A 76 11.37 -11.93 7.23
CA ASN A 76 10.28 -11.28 7.97
C ASN A 76 10.57 -9.81 8.19
N THR A 77 11.77 -9.44 8.70
CA THR A 77 12.16 -8.03 8.88
C THR A 77 12.08 -7.23 7.58
N PHE A 78 12.47 -7.86 6.46
CA PHE A 78 12.38 -7.23 5.15
C PHE A 78 10.92 -6.96 4.75
N VAL A 79 10.06 -7.98 4.82
CA VAL A 79 8.64 -7.87 4.47
C VAL A 79 7.90 -6.91 5.41
N ASP A 80 8.21 -6.94 6.71
CA ASP A 80 7.63 -6.07 7.74
C ASP A 80 7.87 -4.59 7.45
N GLY A 81 9.08 -4.24 7.02
CA GLY A 81 9.38 -2.87 6.58
C GLY A 81 8.52 -2.36 5.41
N PHE A 82 7.99 -3.25 4.56
CA PHE A 82 7.02 -2.87 3.51
C PHE A 82 5.60 -2.87 4.02
N GLY A 83 5.20 -3.92 4.76
CA GLY A 83 3.85 -4.09 5.26
C GLY A 83 3.42 -2.95 6.18
N ASP A 84 4.32 -2.44 7.01
CA ASP A 84 4.05 -1.30 7.89
C ASP A 84 3.74 0.01 7.13
N ASN A 85 4.15 0.13 5.86
CA ASN A 85 3.74 1.26 5.02
C ASN A 85 2.28 1.14 4.56
N ALA A 86 1.73 -0.08 4.49
CA ALA A 86 0.32 -0.33 4.19
C ALA A 86 -0.54 -0.17 5.45
N ILE A 87 -0.22 -0.93 6.50
CA ILE A 87 -0.86 -0.85 7.82
C ILE A 87 0.08 -1.45 8.87
N ALA A 88 0.17 -0.79 10.02
CA ALA A 88 0.95 -1.29 11.15
C ALA A 88 0.44 -2.67 11.59
N SER A 89 1.29 -3.68 11.51
CA SER A 89 1.00 -5.07 11.90
C SER A 89 2.32 -5.78 12.25
N ASP A 90 2.26 -7.08 12.49
CA ASP A 90 3.45 -7.95 12.41
C ASP A 90 3.34 -8.73 11.11
N TRP A 91 4.12 -8.33 10.09
CA TRP A 91 4.09 -8.98 8.80
C TRP A 91 5.19 -10.02 8.68
N LYS A 92 4.83 -11.18 8.12
CA LYS A 92 5.74 -12.30 7.91
C LYS A 92 5.88 -12.60 6.42
N ALA A 93 7.07 -13.02 6.02
CA ALA A 93 7.29 -13.52 4.67
C ALA A 93 6.57 -14.86 4.49
N ILE A 94 5.89 -15.06 3.35
CA ILE A 94 5.38 -16.37 2.96
C ILE A 94 6.53 -17.14 2.29
N ALA A 95 7.43 -17.66 3.12
CA ALA A 95 8.66 -18.29 2.68
C ALA A 95 9.18 -19.31 3.69
N SER A 96 10.00 -20.25 3.24
CA SER A 96 10.63 -21.27 4.08
C SER A 96 12.15 -21.20 4.01
N THR A 97 12.80 -21.51 5.13
CA THR A 97 14.26 -21.72 5.23
C THR A 97 14.54 -23.17 5.63
N PRO A 98 15.80 -23.65 5.68
CA PRO A 98 16.10 -25.04 6.03
C PRO A 98 15.53 -25.54 7.36
N THR A 99 15.18 -24.63 8.26
CA THR A 99 14.71 -24.97 9.61
C THR A 99 13.32 -24.41 9.95
N VAL A 100 12.69 -23.66 9.04
CA VAL A 100 11.38 -23.04 9.29
C VAL A 100 10.52 -23.15 8.04
N ASP A 101 9.38 -23.83 8.20
CA ASP A 101 8.35 -23.92 7.17
C ASP A 101 7.51 -22.63 7.11
N ALA A 102 7.07 -22.24 5.92
CA ALA A 102 6.24 -21.05 5.72
C ALA A 102 4.91 -21.12 6.49
N ILE A 103 4.31 -22.31 6.59
CA ILE A 103 3.06 -22.51 7.33
C ILE A 103 3.23 -22.21 8.84
N ASP A 104 4.39 -22.55 9.40
CA ASP A 104 4.73 -22.26 10.80
C ASP A 104 5.10 -20.78 10.97
N ASN A 105 5.92 -20.22 10.06
CA ASN A 105 6.34 -18.82 10.09
C ASN A 105 5.16 -17.84 10.09
N THR A 106 4.14 -18.16 9.30
CA THR A 106 2.94 -17.30 9.12
C THR A 106 1.84 -17.61 10.13
N GLY A 107 1.97 -18.70 10.90
CA GLY A 107 0.96 -19.19 11.83
C GLY A 107 -0.33 -19.60 11.14
N THR A 108 -0.24 -20.19 9.95
CA THR A 108 -1.37 -20.63 9.11
C THR A 108 -1.51 -22.16 9.09
N THR A 109 -1.12 -22.81 10.18
CA THR A 109 -1.20 -24.27 10.34
C THR A 109 -2.64 -24.77 10.37
N ALA A 110 -2.82 -26.06 10.10
CA ALA A 110 -4.15 -26.69 10.15
C ALA A 110 -4.79 -26.66 11.56
N GLN A 111 -4.00 -26.43 12.61
CA GLN A 111 -4.49 -26.31 13.99
C GLN A 111 -4.88 -24.87 14.36
N ALA A 112 -4.41 -23.88 13.60
CA ALA A 112 -4.75 -22.49 13.84
C ALA A 112 -6.21 -22.20 13.47
N THR A 113 -6.84 -21.25 14.17
CA THR A 113 -8.18 -20.79 13.79
C THR A 113 -8.07 -20.00 12.50
N SER A 114 -8.68 -20.53 11.44
CA SER A 114 -8.61 -19.93 10.12
C SER A 114 -9.43 -18.65 10.05
N VAL A 115 -8.87 -17.64 9.35
CA VAL A 115 -9.56 -16.40 8.98
C VAL A 115 -9.39 -16.17 7.48
N PRO A 116 -10.31 -15.47 6.80
CA PRO A 116 -10.16 -15.17 5.38
C PRO A 116 -8.96 -14.26 5.11
N ILE A 117 -8.33 -14.47 3.96
CA ILE A 117 -7.12 -13.77 3.53
C ILE A 117 -7.46 -12.96 2.28
N TYR A 118 -7.18 -11.66 2.32
CA TYR A 118 -7.48 -10.73 1.22
C TYR A 118 -6.21 -10.08 0.69
N ASN A 119 -6.19 -9.71 -0.59
CA ASN A 119 -5.16 -8.81 -1.11
C ASN A 119 -5.56 -7.34 -0.86
N LEU A 120 -4.63 -6.42 -1.14
CA LEU A 120 -4.82 -4.97 -0.92
C LEU A 120 -5.80 -4.29 -1.92
N LYS A 121 -6.56 -5.08 -2.69
CA LYS A 121 -7.66 -4.63 -3.54
C LYS A 121 -9.00 -5.25 -3.17
N ASP A 122 -9.14 -5.65 -1.91
CA ASP A 122 -10.39 -6.19 -1.37
C ASP A 122 -10.83 -7.50 -2.06
N GLN A 123 -9.87 -8.26 -2.59
CA GLN A 123 -10.15 -9.54 -3.23
C GLN A 123 -9.78 -10.68 -2.29
N LEU A 124 -10.73 -11.58 -2.06
CA LEU A 124 -10.49 -12.78 -1.27
C LEU A 124 -9.48 -13.69 -1.99
N VAL A 125 -8.31 -13.89 -1.41
CA VAL A 125 -7.27 -14.78 -1.92
C VAL A 125 -7.58 -16.22 -1.51
N ALA A 126 -7.88 -16.42 -0.23
CA ALA A 126 -8.20 -17.72 0.35
C ALA A 126 -9.24 -17.56 1.47
N SER A 127 -10.31 -18.37 1.46
CA SER A 127 -11.31 -18.39 2.54
C SER A 127 -10.78 -19.06 3.80
N THR A 128 -9.88 -20.02 3.65
CA THR A 128 -9.25 -20.72 4.77
C THR A 128 -7.75 -20.91 4.58
N TYR A 129 -7.04 -21.24 5.65
CA TYR A 129 -5.62 -21.59 5.57
C TYR A 129 -5.39 -22.86 4.74
N SER A 130 -6.35 -23.79 4.71
CA SER A 130 -6.29 -24.94 3.80
C SER A 130 -6.39 -24.51 2.34
N ASP A 131 -7.23 -23.52 2.02
CA ASP A 131 -7.36 -23.02 0.65
C ASP A 131 -6.10 -22.28 0.18
N LEU A 132 -5.33 -21.71 1.13
CA LEU A 132 -4.00 -21.15 0.83
C LEU A 132 -2.99 -22.26 0.46
N TRP A 133 -2.94 -23.36 1.22
CA TRP A 133 -1.88 -24.39 1.13
C TRP A 133 -2.29 -25.68 0.39
N SER A 134 -3.38 -25.70 -0.36
CA SER A 134 -3.83 -26.89 -1.11
C SER A 134 -3.82 -26.69 -2.62
N THR A 135 -2.97 -25.77 -3.11
CA THR A 135 -2.96 -25.36 -4.52
C THR A 135 -2.37 -26.35 -5.51
N ALA A 136 -1.84 -27.46 -5.02
CA ALA A 136 -1.64 -28.66 -5.84
C ALA A 136 -2.96 -29.27 -6.34
N SER A 137 -4.09 -29.00 -5.67
CA SER A 137 -5.41 -29.60 -5.93
C SER A 137 -6.51 -28.57 -6.21
N ALA A 138 -6.39 -27.32 -5.76
CA ALA A 138 -7.39 -26.29 -5.98
C ALA A 138 -6.78 -24.88 -6.06
N ASP A 139 -7.16 -24.07 -7.03
CA ASP A 139 -6.66 -22.70 -7.17
C ASP A 139 -7.03 -21.79 -5.99
N LEU A 140 -6.20 -20.77 -5.76
CA LEU A 140 -6.59 -19.56 -5.05
C LEU A 140 -7.80 -18.90 -5.73
N THR A 141 -8.60 -18.19 -4.93
CA THR A 141 -9.77 -17.47 -5.43
C THR A 141 -9.33 -16.27 -6.28
N PHE A 142 -8.38 -15.49 -5.78
CA PHE A 142 -7.66 -14.44 -6.50
C PHE A 142 -6.16 -14.54 -6.25
N ALA A 143 -5.34 -14.09 -7.22
CA ALA A 143 -3.90 -13.99 -7.05
C ALA A 143 -3.53 -12.84 -6.11
N VAL A 144 -2.35 -12.93 -5.46
CA VAL A 144 -1.88 -11.92 -4.51
C VAL A 144 -1.52 -10.60 -5.23
N ARG A 145 -0.81 -10.67 -6.37
CA ARG A 145 -0.49 -9.66 -7.43
C ARG A 145 -0.51 -8.13 -7.18
N TYR A 146 -0.55 -7.67 -5.94
CA TYR A 146 -0.54 -6.25 -5.58
C TYR A 146 0.53 -5.98 -4.53
N ASP A 147 1.20 -4.85 -4.63
CA ASP A 147 2.20 -4.43 -3.65
C ASP A 147 1.63 -3.67 -2.47
N GLU A 148 2.48 -3.31 -1.50
CA GLU A 148 2.10 -2.59 -0.28
C GLU A 148 1.48 -1.20 -0.53
N THR A 149 1.59 -0.69 -1.76
CA THR A 149 0.97 0.57 -2.20
C THR A 149 -0.32 0.35 -3.00
N GLY A 150 -0.70 -0.90 -3.22
CA GLY A 150 -1.86 -1.31 -4.02
C GLY A 150 -1.63 -1.22 -5.53
N GLU A 151 -0.39 -1.08 -5.99
CA GLU A 151 -0.08 -1.16 -7.41
C GLU A 151 0.01 -2.63 -7.84
N SER A 152 -0.23 -2.91 -9.12
CA SER A 152 -0.12 -4.27 -9.63
C SER A 152 1.34 -4.71 -9.62
N ALA A 153 1.66 -5.69 -8.78
CA ALA A 153 2.95 -6.35 -8.74
C ALA A 153 2.88 -7.62 -9.57
N THR A 154 3.60 -7.62 -10.70
CA THR A 154 3.76 -8.81 -11.54
C THR A 154 5.23 -9.20 -11.54
N GLY A 155 5.56 -10.33 -10.94
CA GLY A 155 6.95 -10.70 -10.74
C GLY A 155 7.14 -12.16 -10.38
N VAL A 156 8.41 -12.45 -10.12
CA VAL A 156 8.89 -13.70 -9.54
C VAL A 156 9.12 -13.44 -8.06
N MET A 157 8.72 -14.38 -7.21
CA MET A 157 8.89 -14.27 -5.76
C MET A 157 9.79 -15.38 -5.28
N TRP A 158 10.63 -15.08 -4.31
CA TRP A 158 11.27 -16.11 -3.51
C TRP A 158 10.26 -16.72 -2.55
N THR A 159 10.26 -18.05 -2.46
CA THR A 159 9.38 -18.78 -1.52
C THR A 159 10.12 -19.88 -0.79
N GLY A 160 11.01 -20.63 -1.46
CA GLY A 160 11.65 -21.82 -0.84
C GLY A 160 10.63 -22.85 -0.32
N THR A 161 9.40 -22.81 -0.81
CA THR A 161 8.23 -23.44 -0.19
C THR A 161 7.50 -24.32 -1.20
N GLU A 162 7.00 -25.47 -0.76
CA GLU A 162 6.12 -26.31 -1.56
C GLU A 162 4.66 -25.86 -1.45
N SER A 163 3.82 -26.31 -2.38
CA SER A 163 2.38 -25.99 -2.36
C SER A 163 1.66 -26.30 -1.04
N GLY A 164 2.17 -27.22 -0.22
CA GLY A 164 1.66 -27.56 1.11
C GLY A 164 2.11 -26.65 2.27
N GLY A 165 2.92 -25.63 1.99
CA GLY A 165 3.42 -24.68 2.99
C GLY A 165 4.65 -25.12 3.77
N THR A 166 5.22 -26.28 3.45
CA THR A 166 6.50 -26.77 3.99
C THR A 166 7.67 -26.31 3.14
N ALA A 167 8.88 -26.34 3.69
CA ALA A 167 10.10 -26.10 2.95
C ALA A 167 10.19 -27.04 1.73
N SER A 168 10.61 -26.47 0.59
CA SER A 168 10.93 -27.25 -0.60
C SER A 168 12.28 -27.94 -0.46
N ILE A 169 12.66 -28.69 -1.49
CA ILE A 169 14.02 -29.22 -1.63
C ILE A 169 15.10 -28.11 -1.78
N ALA A 170 14.69 -26.88 -2.07
CA ALA A 170 15.57 -25.72 -2.23
C ALA A 170 15.01 -24.52 -1.43
N PRO A 171 15.06 -24.58 -0.09
CA PRO A 171 14.59 -23.48 0.75
C PRO A 171 15.52 -22.25 0.63
N LEU A 172 15.07 -21.08 1.11
CA LEU A 172 15.94 -19.90 1.11
C LEU A 172 17.13 -20.09 2.06
N GLY A 173 18.29 -19.58 1.66
CA GLY A 173 19.53 -19.76 2.42
C GLY A 173 20.05 -21.20 2.43
N ASN A 174 19.59 -22.03 1.49
CA ASN A 174 20.18 -23.34 1.28
C ASN A 174 21.67 -23.18 0.98
N THR A 175 22.49 -23.88 1.76
CA THR A 175 23.95 -23.91 1.68
C THR A 175 24.43 -25.34 1.42
N ASP A 176 23.66 -26.10 0.64
CA ASP A 176 23.98 -27.48 0.28
C ASP A 176 25.46 -27.61 -0.13
N PRO A 177 26.29 -28.26 0.71
CA PRO A 177 27.71 -28.37 0.48
C PRO A 177 28.06 -29.32 -0.68
N GLU A 178 27.10 -30.11 -1.16
CA GLU A 178 27.29 -31.03 -2.29
C GLU A 178 27.00 -30.37 -3.65
N ASN A 179 26.41 -29.18 -3.66
CA ASN A 179 26.07 -28.43 -4.86
C ASN A 179 26.79 -27.07 -4.86
N ASP A 180 27.71 -26.87 -5.81
CA ASP A 180 28.43 -25.59 -6.04
C ASP A 180 27.50 -24.39 -6.36
N ASN A 181 26.18 -24.60 -6.40
CA ASN A 181 25.21 -23.57 -6.74
C ASN A 181 24.10 -23.51 -5.68
N PRO A 182 24.15 -22.55 -4.75
CA PRO A 182 23.13 -22.41 -3.72
C PRO A 182 21.83 -21.89 -4.37
N ASN A 183 20.91 -22.80 -4.64
CA ASN A 183 19.65 -22.52 -5.32
C ASN A 183 18.50 -22.39 -4.31
N ALA A 184 17.44 -21.69 -4.73
CA ALA A 184 16.20 -21.57 -3.97
C ALA A 184 14.98 -21.69 -4.89
N THR A 185 13.83 -22.00 -4.29
CA THR A 185 12.54 -22.06 -4.97
C THR A 185 11.90 -20.70 -5.15
N ILE A 186 11.35 -20.50 -6.35
CA ILE A 186 10.58 -19.32 -6.74
C ILE A 186 9.13 -19.65 -7.09
N ALA A 187 8.33 -18.60 -7.20
CA ALA A 187 6.94 -18.63 -7.61
C ALA A 187 6.57 -17.52 -8.60
N LEU A 188 5.31 -17.50 -9.07
CA LEU A 188 4.77 -16.53 -10.04
C LEU A 188 3.57 -15.76 -9.46
N GLY A 189 3.65 -14.42 -9.44
CA GLY A 189 2.76 -13.58 -8.60
C GLY A 189 1.34 -13.41 -9.13
N TYR A 190 1.16 -13.77 -10.39
CA TYR A 190 -0.10 -13.69 -11.13
C TYR A 190 -0.83 -15.04 -11.20
N GLU A 191 -0.19 -16.12 -10.75
CA GLU A 191 -0.78 -17.45 -10.79
C GLU A 191 -1.69 -17.70 -9.58
N LYS A 192 -2.64 -18.62 -9.76
CA LYS A 192 -3.57 -19.05 -8.71
C LYS A 192 -3.43 -20.53 -8.37
N ASP A 193 -2.87 -21.32 -9.29
CA ASP A 193 -2.58 -22.73 -9.05
C ASP A 193 -1.28 -22.87 -8.24
N LYS A 194 -0.76 -24.08 -8.06
CA LYS A 194 0.49 -24.33 -7.31
C LYS A 194 1.68 -23.42 -7.66
N GLN A 195 1.73 -22.86 -8.87
CA GLN A 195 2.81 -21.95 -9.30
C GLN A 195 2.79 -20.61 -8.55
N TRP A 196 1.69 -20.27 -7.87
CA TRP A 196 1.62 -19.11 -6.98
C TRP A 196 2.65 -19.17 -5.85
N ILE A 197 3.06 -20.38 -5.42
CA ILE A 197 4.06 -20.58 -4.35
C ILE A 197 5.24 -21.48 -4.78
N GLN A 198 5.05 -22.37 -5.76
CA GLN A 198 6.07 -23.32 -6.20
C GLN A 198 6.07 -23.48 -7.72
N PHE A 199 7.01 -22.79 -8.39
CA PHE A 199 7.21 -22.89 -9.83
C PHE A 199 8.49 -23.66 -10.20
N VAL A 200 9.65 -23.19 -9.73
CA VAL A 200 10.99 -23.73 -10.05
C VAL A 200 11.86 -23.69 -8.80
N ASP A 201 12.72 -24.69 -8.60
CA ASP A 201 13.55 -24.91 -7.40
C ASP A 201 15.07 -24.82 -7.63
N ASN A 202 15.52 -24.48 -8.84
CA ASN A 202 16.94 -24.46 -9.19
C ASN A 202 17.45 -23.06 -9.54
N VAL A 203 16.92 -22.03 -8.89
CA VAL A 203 17.29 -20.63 -9.18
C VAL A 203 18.38 -20.17 -8.22
N ALA A 204 19.47 -19.63 -8.76
CA ALA A 204 20.58 -19.14 -7.95
C ALA A 204 20.12 -18.10 -6.92
N ASN A 205 20.41 -18.34 -5.65
CA ASN A 205 19.87 -17.57 -4.53
C ASN A 205 20.44 -16.14 -4.41
N ASN A 206 21.41 -15.79 -5.25
CA ASN A 206 21.96 -14.44 -5.38
C ASN A 206 21.17 -13.55 -6.35
N ALA A 207 20.16 -14.09 -7.03
CA ALA A 207 19.22 -13.28 -7.80
C ALA A 207 18.29 -12.49 -6.86
N SER A 208 17.89 -11.30 -7.30
CA SER A 208 16.96 -10.44 -6.56
C SER A 208 15.54 -10.63 -7.07
N PHE A 209 14.66 -11.15 -6.22
CA PHE A 209 13.24 -11.31 -6.48
C PHE A 209 12.39 -10.78 -5.32
N GLN A 210 11.11 -10.57 -5.57
CA GLN A 210 10.17 -10.03 -4.59
C GLN A 210 9.79 -11.11 -3.56
N PHE A 211 9.05 -10.70 -2.52
CA PHE A 211 8.54 -11.61 -1.50
C PHE A 211 7.04 -11.41 -1.35
N TYR A 212 6.33 -12.47 -1.01
CA TYR A 212 4.98 -12.33 -0.47
C TYR A 212 5.06 -11.96 1.01
N GLY A 213 4.22 -11.02 1.43
CA GLY A 213 3.97 -10.71 2.83
C GLY A 213 2.57 -11.09 3.26
N ILE A 214 2.43 -11.55 4.49
CA ILE A 214 1.14 -11.79 5.15
C ILE A 214 1.11 -11.13 6.53
N SER A 215 0.02 -10.44 6.84
CA SER A 215 -0.15 -9.80 8.13
C SER A 215 -0.41 -10.81 9.24
N SER A 216 -0.19 -10.40 10.48
CA SER A 216 -0.88 -10.99 11.64
C SER A 216 -2.41 -10.89 11.48
N VAL A 217 -3.16 -11.58 12.33
CA VAL A 217 -4.63 -11.51 12.29
C VAL A 217 -5.09 -10.10 12.67
N LEU A 218 -5.75 -9.44 11.73
CA LEU A 218 -6.38 -8.15 11.90
C LEU A 218 -7.84 -8.34 12.33
N THR A 219 -8.41 -7.31 12.96
CA THR A 219 -9.80 -7.28 13.38
C THR A 219 -10.44 -5.99 12.89
N VAL A 220 -11.61 -6.08 12.26
CA VAL A 220 -12.36 -4.90 11.83
C VAL A 220 -12.70 -4.07 13.07
N ALA A 221 -12.27 -2.81 13.07
CA ALA A 221 -12.47 -1.94 14.21
C ALA A 221 -13.97 -1.80 14.54
N GLY A 222 -14.32 -2.11 15.78
CA GLY A 222 -15.61 -1.79 16.34
C GLY A 222 -15.79 -0.29 16.42
N GLY A 223 -16.81 0.23 15.72
CA GLY A 223 -17.23 1.61 15.84
C GLY A 223 -17.82 1.92 17.22
N ASN A 224 -17.01 1.86 18.27
CA ASN A 224 -17.28 2.60 19.50
C ASN A 224 -16.79 4.04 19.31
N ALA A 225 -17.23 4.69 18.23
CA ALA A 225 -17.42 6.11 18.29
C ALA A 225 -18.56 6.31 19.30
N VAL A 226 -18.22 6.72 20.51
CA VAL A 226 -19.19 7.41 21.36
C VAL A 226 -19.56 8.64 20.55
N VAL A 227 -20.62 8.54 19.74
CA VAL A 227 -21.26 9.70 19.13
C VAL A 227 -21.65 10.57 20.33
N PRO A 228 -21.02 11.73 20.56
CA PRO A 228 -21.68 12.71 21.41
C PRO A 228 -22.95 13.05 20.66
N GLU A 229 -24.10 12.81 21.29
CA GLU A 229 -25.40 13.19 20.74
C GLU A 229 -25.33 14.62 20.17
N PRO A 230 -26.04 14.92 19.07
CA PRO A 230 -25.85 16.15 18.30
C PRO A 230 -26.30 17.35 19.13
N SER A 231 -25.39 17.91 19.92
CA SER A 231 -25.61 19.21 20.53
C SER A 231 -25.50 20.26 19.42
N SER A 232 -26.65 20.64 18.87
CA SER A 232 -26.97 21.91 18.18
C SER A 232 -27.10 21.88 16.65
N ALA A 233 -28.26 21.46 16.13
CA ALA A 233 -28.81 22.06 14.90
C ALA A 233 -30.35 22.09 14.79
N ILE A 234 -31.11 21.79 15.87
CA ILE A 234 -32.54 22.16 15.96
C ILE A 234 -32.66 23.62 16.41
N GLY A 235 -32.00 24.52 15.67
CA GLY A 235 -31.86 25.93 16.03
C GLY A 235 -31.94 26.86 14.83
N MET A 236 -32.74 26.53 13.81
CA MET A 236 -33.00 27.48 12.72
C MET A 236 -34.36 27.27 12.03
N VAL A 237 -35.46 27.10 12.79
CA VAL A 237 -36.83 27.09 12.21
C VAL A 237 -37.83 28.00 12.95
N LEU A 238 -37.45 28.73 14.00
CA LEU A 238 -38.39 29.61 14.71
C LEU A 238 -37.88 31.02 14.94
N LEU A 239 -37.90 31.86 13.89
CA LEU A 239 -38.33 33.27 13.97
C LEU A 239 -38.32 33.92 12.58
N CYS A 240 -39.38 34.69 12.29
CA CYS A 240 -39.66 35.48 11.07
C CYS A 240 -40.55 34.83 10.01
N GLY A 241 -41.71 34.33 10.43
CA GLY A 241 -42.94 34.50 9.65
C GLY A 241 -43.64 35.82 10.00
N PHE A 242 -44.33 36.39 9.01
CA PHE A 242 -45.33 37.47 9.04
C PHE A 242 -44.88 38.91 8.71
N GLY A 243 -45.23 39.33 7.49
CA GLY A 243 -45.12 40.72 7.04
C GLY A 243 -45.64 41.01 5.62
N PHE A 244 -46.88 40.58 5.34
CA PHE A 244 -47.84 41.12 4.34
C PHE A 244 -47.44 41.42 2.87
N ALA A 245 -48.19 40.74 1.99
CA ALA A 245 -48.47 41.11 0.62
C ALA A 245 -49.22 42.47 0.50
N GLY A 246 -49.06 43.16 -0.64
CA GLY A 246 -50.12 44.06 -1.12
C GLY A 246 -49.71 45.30 -1.92
N ASN A 247 -49.78 45.17 -3.24
CA ASN A 247 -50.25 46.16 -4.22
C ASN A 247 -49.61 47.57 -4.35
N ARG A 248 -48.84 47.72 -5.44
CA ARG A 248 -49.22 48.48 -6.65
C ARG A 248 -50.39 49.49 -6.49
N ARG A 249 -50.10 50.81 -6.52
CA ARG A 249 -50.36 51.72 -7.68
C ARG A 249 -50.26 53.20 -7.31
N ARG A 250 -49.78 53.93 -8.31
CA ARG A 250 -49.58 55.36 -8.48
C ARG A 250 -50.81 56.24 -8.26
N ARG A 251 -50.52 57.47 -7.79
CA ARG A 251 -50.97 58.82 -8.22
C ARG A 251 -52.19 59.49 -7.54
N GLN A 252 -51.90 60.76 -7.17
CA GLN A 252 -52.68 62.00 -7.14
C GLN A 252 -53.26 62.53 -5.80
N LYS A 253 -53.04 63.86 -5.63
CA LYS A 253 -53.31 64.84 -4.54
C LYS A 253 -54.83 65.01 -4.23
N PRO A 254 -55.38 65.90 -3.34
CA PRO A 254 -54.81 67.07 -2.59
C PRO A 254 -55.42 67.40 -1.15
N VAL A 255 -55.02 68.57 -0.58
CA VAL A 255 -55.66 69.49 0.46
C VAL A 255 -55.58 69.06 1.96
N ALA A 256 -55.41 69.87 3.02
CA ALA A 256 -55.39 71.32 3.33
C ALA A 256 -54.69 71.63 4.68
N ALA A 257 -54.13 72.83 4.81
CA ALA A 257 -54.52 73.85 5.80
C ALA A 257 -54.16 75.23 5.24
#